data_AF-A0A1J3D821-F1
#
_entry.id   AF-A0A1J3D821-F1
#
_cell.length_a   1.000
_cell.length_b   1.000
_cell.length_c   1.000
_cell.angle_alpha   90.00
_cell.angle_beta   90.00
_cell.angle_gamma   90.00
#
_symmetry.space_group_name_H-M   'P 1'
#
loop_
_entity.id
_entity.type
_entity.pdbx_description
1 polymer ?
#
loop_
_entity_poly.entity_id
_entity_poly.type
_entity_poly.pdbx_seq_one_letter_code
_entity_poly.pdbx_strand_id
1 'polypeptide(L)' 'KPPKTPPPPPPPPTLPKPPKKPQSFTFHDATWEDPYSWMSKLEDKVAMRHMDMYMEQEEKYTEAILADTDRIQNKLQSEM' A
#
# COMPACT_ATOMS: atom_id res chain seq x y z
N LYS A 1 -9.55 -26.10 -36.07
CA LYS A 1 -8.60 -25.73 -35.00
C LYS A 1 -9.43 -25.05 -33.91
N PRO A 2 -9.56 -25.59 -32.69
CA PRO A 2 -10.43 -24.98 -31.69
C PRO A 2 -9.87 -23.61 -31.27
N PRO A 3 -10.73 -22.63 -30.93
CA PRO A 3 -10.27 -21.33 -30.46
C PRO A 3 -9.56 -21.53 -29.12
N LYS A 4 -8.31 -21.08 -29.05
CA LYS A 4 -7.55 -21.08 -27.80
C LYS A 4 -8.23 -20.09 -26.86
N THR A 5 -8.82 -20.58 -25.79
CA THR A 5 -9.31 -19.77 -24.68
C THR A 5 -8.18 -18.87 -24.19
N PRO A 6 -8.44 -17.56 -23.98
CA PRO A 6 -7.43 -16.67 -23.42
C PRO A 6 -7.01 -17.16 -22.02
N PRO A 7 -5.73 -17.01 -21.66
CA PRO A 7 -5.24 -17.42 -20.35
C PRO A 7 -5.97 -16.63 -19.25
N PRO A 8 -6.17 -17.24 -18.07
CA PRO A 8 -6.77 -16.55 -16.93
C PRO A 8 -5.93 -15.32 -16.55
N PRO A 9 -6.58 -14.24 -16.07
CA PRO A 9 -5.86 -13.04 -15.63
C PRO A 9 -4.91 -13.40 -14.47
N PRO A 10 -3.76 -12.70 -14.37
CA PRO A 10 -2.82 -12.92 -13.28
C PRO A 10 -3.50 -12.67 -11.92
N PRO A 11 -3.09 -13.38 -10.86
CA PRO A 11 -3.62 -13.17 -9.53
C PRO A 11 -3.39 -11.73 -9.07
N PRO A 12 -4.31 -11.15 -8.30
CA PRO A 12 -4.17 -9.77 -7.83
C PRO A 12 -2.89 -9.63 -6.99
N PRO A 13 -2.23 -8.46 -7.06
CA PRO A 13 -1.04 -8.20 -6.26
C PRO A 13 -1.35 -8.35 -4.78
N THR A 14 -0.44 -9.00 -4.05
CA THR A 14 -0.61 -9.25 -2.61
C THR A 14 -0.59 -7.91 -1.86
N LEU A 15 -1.55 -7.70 -0.96
CA LEU A 15 -1.56 -6.52 -0.10
C LEU A 15 -0.25 -6.42 0.71
N PRO A 16 0.46 -5.29 0.63
CA PRO A 16 1.58 -5.03 1.53
C PRO A 16 1.11 -5.10 2.98
N LYS A 17 1.89 -5.77 3.83
CA LYS A 17 1.57 -5.98 5.24
C LYS A 17 2.71 -5.43 6.09
N PRO A 18 2.64 -4.15 6.52
CA PRO A 18 3.66 -3.59 7.39
C PRO A 18 3.73 -4.34 8.73
N PRO A 19 4.91 -4.41 9.38
CA PRO A 19 5.07 -5.06 10.65
C PRO A 19 4.24 -4.32 11.70
N LYS A 20 3.47 -5.08 12.48
CA LYS A 20 2.71 -4.55 13.61
C LYS A 20 3.62 -4.54 14.83
N LYS A 21 3.90 -3.35 15.37
CA LYS A 21 4.60 -3.15 16.65
C LYS A 21 3.61 -2.48 17.62
N PRO A 22 2.87 -3.25 18.44
CA PRO A 22 1.89 -2.70 19.37
C PRO A 22 2.55 -1.67 20.30
N GLN A 23 2.06 -0.44 20.26
CA GLN A 23 2.48 0.61 21.18
C GLN A 23 1.25 1.19 21.87
N SER A 24 1.18 1.05 23.19
CA SER A 24 0.09 1.58 24.01
C SER A 24 0.31 3.06 24.31
N PHE A 25 -0.72 3.85 24.11
CA PHE A 25 -0.79 5.27 24.46
C PHE A 25 -1.91 5.47 25.47
N THR A 26 -1.65 6.30 26.49
CA THR A 26 -2.65 6.68 27.49
C THR A 26 -2.75 8.20 27.53
N PHE A 27 -3.95 8.73 27.32
CA PHE A 27 -4.23 10.16 27.38
C PHE A 27 -5.63 10.40 27.94
N HIS A 28 -5.72 11.23 29.00
CA HIS A 28 -6.97 11.52 29.73
C HIS A 28 -7.83 10.28 30.02
N ASP A 29 -7.25 9.30 30.71
CA ASP A 29 -7.91 8.04 31.10
C ASP A 29 -8.41 7.15 29.94
N ALA A 30 -8.08 7.49 28.69
CA ALA A 30 -8.26 6.64 27.53
C ALA A 30 -6.94 5.99 27.12
N THR A 31 -6.94 4.67 26.99
CA THR A 31 -5.80 3.90 26.46
C THR A 31 -6.15 3.33 25.10
N TRP A 32 -5.29 3.54 24.11
CA TRP A 32 -5.38 2.88 22.81
C TRP A 32 -4.03 2.27 22.42
N GLU A 33 -4.10 1.24 21.59
CA GLU A 33 -2.92 0.65 20.98
C GLU A 33 -2.80 1.13 19.54
N ASP A 34 -1.62 1.64 19.18
CA ASP A 34 -1.25 1.93 17.80
C ASP A 34 -0.13 0.97 17.36
N PRO A 35 -0.48 -0.10 16.61
CA PRO A 35 0.49 -1.05 16.07
C PRO A 35 1.45 -0.47 15.01
N TYR A 36 1.18 0.76 14.55
CA TYR A 36 1.86 1.39 13.44
C TYR A 36 2.61 2.66 13.84
N SER A 37 2.63 3.00 15.13
CA SER A 37 3.30 4.19 15.64
C SER A 37 4.77 4.31 15.27
N TRP A 38 5.46 3.18 15.02
CA TRP A 38 6.84 3.17 14.55
C TRP A 38 7.03 3.86 13.19
N MET A 39 5.99 3.91 12.37
CA MET A 39 5.99 4.58 11.07
C MET A 39 6.15 6.11 11.20
N SER A 40 5.75 6.68 12.34
CA SER A 40 5.86 8.12 12.60
C SER A 40 7.21 8.53 13.21
N LYS A 41 8.10 7.57 13.52
CA LYS A 41 9.38 7.82 14.19
C LYS A 41 10.50 8.09 13.16
N LEU A 42 10.60 9.33 12.69
CA LEU A 42 11.61 9.75 11.70
C LEU A 42 13.06 9.70 12.22
N GLU A 43 13.24 9.65 13.53
CA GLU A 43 14.57 9.61 14.17
C GLU A 43 15.19 8.21 14.14
N ASP A 44 14.38 7.17 13.98
CA ASP A 44 14.83 5.78 13.96
C ASP A 44 15.21 5.36 12.53
N LYS A 45 16.51 5.14 12.32
CA LYS A 45 17.06 4.70 11.02
C LYS A 45 16.49 3.35 10.56
N VAL A 46 16.14 2.46 11.48
CA VAL A 46 15.54 1.16 11.15
C VAL A 46 14.09 1.34 10.71
N ALA A 47 13.34 2.21 11.39
CA ALA A 47 11.99 2.58 11.00
C ALA A 47 11.96 3.19 9.59
N MET A 48 12.88 4.13 9.28
CA MET A 48 12.97 4.73 7.93
C MET A 48 13.23 3.69 6.84
N ARG A 49 14.17 2.76 7.05
CA ARG A 49 14.45 1.70 6.06
C ARG A 49 13.25 0.80 5.82
N HIS A 50 12.51 0.49 6.88
CA HIS A 50 11.27 -0.27 6.73
C HIS A 50 10.20 0.55 6.01
N MET A 51 10.09 1.86 6.28
CA MET A 51 9.16 2.75 5.57
C MET A 51 9.46 2.81 4.08
N ASP A 52 10.71 3.01 3.66
CA ASP A 52 11.09 3.04 2.24
C ASP A 52 10.63 1.77 1.51
N MET A 53 10.88 0.61 2.12
CA MET A 53 10.50 -0.68 1.56
C MET A 53 8.97 -0.85 1.45
N TYR A 54 8.20 -0.41 2.45
CA TYR A 54 6.74 -0.51 2.40
C TYR A 54 6.13 0.50 1.44
N MET A 55 6.67 1.71 1.37
CA MET A 55 6.23 2.72 0.39
C MET A 55 6.42 2.22 -1.04
N GLU A 56 7.54 1.59 -1.35
CA GLU A 56 7.76 0.98 -2.67
C GLU A 56 6.76 -0.15 -2.96
N GLN A 57 6.40 -0.96 -1.94
CA GLN A 57 5.39 -2.01 -2.10
C GLN A 57 3.98 -1.44 -2.29
N GLU A 58 3.63 -0.37 -1.59
CA GLU A 58 2.36 0.36 -1.75
C GLU A 58 2.26 1.01 -3.13
N GLU A 59 3.34 1.63 -3.61
CA GLU A 59 3.43 2.22 -4.95
C GLU A 59 3.22 1.15 -6.02
N LYS A 60 3.97 0.04 -5.94
CA LYS A 60 3.82 -1.08 -6.87
C LYS A 60 2.43 -1.72 -6.84
N TYR A 61 1.82 -1.84 -5.66
CA TYR A 61 0.45 -2.35 -5.53
C TYR A 61 -0.54 -1.39 -6.20
N THR A 62 -0.40 -0.09 -5.94
CA THR A 62 -1.26 0.95 -6.49
C THR A 62 -1.15 1.00 -8.01
N GLU A 63 0.06 0.99 -8.56
CA GLU A 63 0.30 0.93 -10.01
C GLU A 63 -0.36 -0.31 -10.63
N ALA A 64 -0.18 -1.49 -10.03
CA ALA A 64 -0.73 -2.73 -10.57
C ALA A 64 -2.27 -2.77 -10.53
N ILE A 65 -2.90 -2.17 -9.52
CA ILE A 65 -4.36 -2.10 -9.40
C ILE A 65 -4.94 -1.00 -10.30
N LEU A 66 -4.25 0.13 -10.45
CA LEU A 66 -4.72 1.26 -11.23
C LEU A 66 -4.38 1.18 -12.73
N ALA A 67 -3.53 0.24 -13.16
CA ALA A 67 -3.13 0.08 -14.55
C ALA A 67 -4.31 0.05 -15.55
N ASP A 68 -5.44 -0.56 -15.18
CA ASP A 68 -6.62 -0.63 -16.05
C ASP A 68 -7.38 0.71 -16.16
N THR A 69 -7.08 1.66 -15.27
CA THR A 69 -7.77 2.96 -15.17
C THR A 69 -7.05 4.10 -15.89
N ASP A 70 -5.88 3.86 -16.49
CA ASP A 70 -5.07 4.89 -17.17
C ASP A 70 -5.87 5.71 -18.18
N ARG A 71 -6.74 5.05 -18.96
CA ARG A 71 -7.55 5.73 -19.99
C ARG A 71 -8.51 6.77 -19.38
N ILE A 72 -9.17 6.42 -18.27
CA ILE A 72 -10.13 7.33 -17.63
C ILE A 72 -9.39 8.42 -16.84
N GLN A 73 -8.25 8.10 -16.22
CA GLN A 73 -7.39 9.07 -15.54
C GLN A 73 -6.87 10.14 -16.51
N ASN A 74 -6.32 9.74 -17.66
CA ASN A 74 -5.83 10.66 -18.68
C ASN A 74 -6.94 11.57 -19.24
N LYS A 75 -8.13 11.00 -19.47
CA LYS A 75 -9.28 11.79 -19.91
C LYS A 75 -9.66 12.84 -18.87
N LEU A 76 -9.78 12.46 -17.61
CA LEU A 76 -10.09 13.37 -16.51
C LEU A 76 -9.03 14.47 -16.37
N GLN A 77 -7.74 14.12 -16.46
CA GLN A 77 -6.64 15.08 -16.42
C GLN A 77 -6.73 16.10 -17.55
N SER A 78 -7.13 15.68 -18.76
CA SER A 78 -7.29 16.61 -19.89
C SER A 78 -8.49 17.56 -19.77
N GLU A 79 -9.43 17.25 -18.87
CA GLU A 79 -10.62 18.08 -18.61
C GLU A 79 -10.38 19.12 -17.50
N MET A 80 -9.35 18.95 -16.65
CA MET A 80 -8.96 19.86 -15.55
C MET A 80 -7.97 20.94 -15.99
#